data_AF-A0A382RJZ6-F1
#
_entry.id   AF-A0A382RJZ6-F1
#
_cell.length_a   1.000
_cell.length_b   1.000
_cell.length_c   1.000
_cell.angle_alpha   90.00
_cell.angle_beta   90.00
_cell.angle_gamma   90.00
#
_symmetry.space_group_name_H-M   'P 1'
#
loop_
_entity.id
_entity.type
_entity.pdbx_description
1 polymer ?
#
loop_
_entity_poly.entity_id
_entity_poly.type
_entity_poly.pdbx_seq_one_letter_code
_entity_poly.pdbx_strand_id
1 'polypeptide(L)'
;MTEQDFQQHVIRIKLEGYTVLPGLLTNEECNQAKQQLDRLAEESPVSGGGLNNLFNKGRVFERIYQLPDLLRLIRYFLGQDAALSGANGSIKPPGTQAGGLHADGSSTGHNRALAEADDGRRITSHVLGLNVIFCISDFTRSNGATHLVPG
;
A
#
# COMPACT_ATOMS: atom_id res chain seq x y z
N MET A 1 -12.84 -14.46 1.86
CA MET A 1 -12.97 -14.00 3.27
C MET A 1 -14.40 -14.21 3.79
N THR A 2 -14.58 -14.61 5.05
CA THR A 2 -15.94 -14.68 5.64
C THR A 2 -16.48 -13.30 5.99
N GLU A 3 -17.79 -13.18 6.27
CA GLU A 3 -18.36 -11.90 6.70
C GLU A 3 -17.76 -11.41 8.02
N GLN A 4 -17.57 -12.34 8.97
CA GLN A 4 -16.99 -12.00 10.27
C GLN A 4 -15.57 -11.48 10.12
N ASP A 5 -14.73 -12.13 9.31
CA ASP A 5 -13.36 -11.68 9.05
C ASP A 5 -13.34 -10.29 8.42
N PHE A 6 -14.23 -10.06 7.43
CA PHE A 6 -14.36 -8.77 6.77
C PHE A 6 -14.70 -7.65 7.77
N GLN A 7 -15.69 -7.87 8.64
CA GLN A 7 -16.06 -6.88 9.65
C GLN A 7 -14.91 -6.61 10.64
N GLN A 8 -14.14 -7.64 11.00
CA GLN A 8 -12.96 -7.45 11.86
C GLN A 8 -11.88 -6.59 11.19
N HIS A 9 -11.63 -6.77 9.90
CA HIS A 9 -10.70 -5.92 9.15
C HIS A 9 -11.20 -4.48 9.04
N VAL A 10 -12.50 -4.27 8.83
CA VAL A 10 -13.12 -2.94 8.84
C VAL A 10 -12.92 -2.26 10.19
N ILE A 11 -13.18 -2.96 11.30
CA ILE A 11 -13.01 -2.42 12.65
C ILE A 11 -11.54 -2.04 12.91
N ARG A 12 -10.59 -2.91 12.53
CA ARG A 12 -9.15 -2.64 12.69
C ARG A 12 -8.72 -1.39 11.91
N ILE A 13 -9.11 -1.24 10.66
CA ILE A 13 -8.78 -0.03 9.89
C ILE A 13 -9.37 1.22 10.55
N LYS A 14 -10.60 1.15 11.07
CA LYS A 14 -11.25 2.31 11.74
C LYS A 14 -10.59 2.70 13.06
N LEU A 15 -10.07 1.73 13.82
CA LEU A 15 -9.50 1.98 15.15
C LEU A 15 -7.99 2.21 15.11
N GLU A 16 -7.28 1.45 14.28
CA GLU A 16 -5.82 1.39 14.24
C GLU A 16 -5.22 2.09 13.01
N GLY A 17 -6.04 2.49 12.04
CA GLY A 17 -5.59 3.07 10.78
C GLY A 17 -5.06 2.05 9.75
N TYR A 18 -4.95 0.78 10.10
CA TYR A 18 -4.48 -0.28 9.19
C TYR A 18 -5.03 -1.67 9.53
N THR A 19 -4.82 -2.62 8.61
CA THR A 19 -5.01 -4.06 8.85
C THR A 19 -4.01 -4.86 8.03
N VAL A 20 -3.82 -6.13 8.39
CA VAL A 20 -3.02 -7.09 7.62
C VAL A 20 -3.93 -8.19 7.06
N LEU A 21 -3.75 -8.51 5.77
CA LEU A 21 -4.47 -9.56 5.06
C LEU A 21 -3.49 -10.67 4.68
N PRO A 22 -3.41 -11.77 5.45
CA PRO A 22 -2.49 -12.85 5.13
C PRO A 22 -2.96 -13.65 3.91
N GLY A 23 -2.00 -14.19 3.15
CA GLY A 23 -2.28 -15.17 2.09
C GLY A 23 -3.01 -14.62 0.86
N LEU A 24 -2.95 -13.31 0.60
CA LEU A 24 -3.53 -12.73 -0.63
C LEU A 24 -2.76 -13.14 -1.90
N LEU A 25 -1.46 -13.41 -1.78
CA LEU A 25 -0.61 -13.88 -2.85
C LEU A 25 -0.02 -15.24 -2.46
N THR A 26 0.14 -16.11 -3.44
CA THR A 26 0.87 -17.37 -3.32
C THR A 26 2.37 -17.15 -3.30
N ASN A 27 3.13 -18.13 -2.80
CA ASN A 27 4.59 -18.09 -2.83
C ASN A 27 5.14 -17.92 -4.26
N GLU A 28 4.48 -18.53 -5.25
CA GLU A 28 4.86 -18.42 -6.65
C GLU A 28 4.66 -16.99 -7.18
N GLU A 29 3.49 -16.38 -6.92
CA GLU A 29 3.23 -14.98 -7.28
C GLU A 29 4.23 -14.03 -6.62
N CYS A 30 4.56 -14.24 -5.35
CA CYS A 30 5.58 -13.48 -4.64
C CYS A 30 6.97 -13.63 -5.28
N ASN A 31 7.38 -14.86 -5.60
CA ASN A 31 8.67 -15.12 -6.25
C ASN A 31 8.75 -14.49 -7.64
N GLN A 32 7.70 -14.61 -8.45
CA GLN A 32 7.63 -13.98 -9.76
C GLN A 32 7.71 -12.45 -9.65
N ALA A 33 6.98 -11.85 -8.69
CA ALA A 33 7.01 -10.41 -8.47
C ALA A 33 8.42 -9.93 -8.05
N LYS A 34 9.09 -10.68 -7.18
CA LYS A 34 10.48 -10.39 -6.78
C LYS A 34 11.44 -10.42 -7.98
N GLN A 35 11.42 -11.51 -8.74
CA GLN A 35 12.28 -11.65 -9.93
C GLN A 35 12.05 -10.54 -10.95
N GLN A 36 10.79 -10.14 -11.15
CA GLN A 36 10.49 -9.02 -12.05
C GLN A 36 10.97 -7.67 -11.50
N LEU A 37 10.87 -7.42 -10.19
CA LEU A 37 11.44 -6.20 -9.60
C LEU A 37 12.97 -6.16 -9.69
N ASP A 38 13.65 -7.28 -9.43
CA ASP A 38 15.10 -7.36 -9.52
C ASP A 38 15.56 -7.07 -10.97
N ARG A 39 14.94 -7.70 -11.96
CA ARG A 39 15.20 -7.41 -13.39
C ARG A 39 15.00 -5.93 -13.73
N LEU A 40 13.89 -5.34 -13.28
CA LEU A 40 13.59 -3.93 -13.55
C LEU A 40 14.59 -2.97 -12.88
N ALA A 41 15.12 -3.34 -11.72
CA ALA A 41 16.13 -2.56 -11.01
C ALA A 41 17.51 -2.63 -11.69
N GLU A 42 17.84 -3.76 -12.31
CA GLU A 42 19.05 -3.91 -13.13
C GLU A 42 18.97 -3.10 -14.44
N GLU A 43 17.83 -3.12 -15.11
CA GLU A 43 17.60 -2.41 -16.37
C GLU A 43 17.54 -0.89 -16.21
N SER A 44 17.11 -0.43 -15.04
CA SER A 44 17.04 0.98 -14.69
C SER A 44 17.49 1.15 -13.25
N PRO A 45 18.81 1.30 -13.00
CA PRO A 45 19.32 1.55 -11.66
C PRO A 45 18.81 2.92 -11.21
N VAL A 46 17.65 2.92 -10.55
CA VAL A 46 16.99 4.16 -10.14
C VAL A 46 17.83 4.76 -9.02
N SER A 47 18.42 5.92 -9.27
CA SER A 47 19.07 6.72 -8.24
C SER A 47 18.00 7.23 -7.27
N GLY A 48 17.85 6.55 -6.13
CA GLY A 48 17.15 7.08 -4.95
C GLY A 48 15.62 7.12 -4.97
N GLY A 49 14.94 6.50 -5.93
CA GLY A 49 13.46 6.46 -6.00
C GLY A 49 12.94 5.09 -6.40
N GLY A 50 11.80 4.65 -5.88
CA GLY A 50 11.21 3.34 -6.21
C GLY A 50 10.91 3.16 -7.70
N LEU A 51 10.65 1.91 -8.11
CA LEU A 51 10.21 1.58 -9.45
C LEU A 51 8.75 1.98 -9.63
N ASN A 52 8.48 3.08 -10.34
CA ASN A 52 7.11 3.57 -10.55
C ASN A 52 6.38 2.85 -11.68
N ASN A 53 5.05 2.94 -11.66
CA ASN A 53 4.12 2.44 -12.68
C ASN A 53 4.21 0.94 -12.95
N LEU A 54 4.38 0.11 -11.91
CA LEU A 54 4.64 -1.33 -12.07
C LEU A 54 3.65 -2.08 -12.97
N PHE A 55 2.38 -1.66 -12.99
CA PHE A 55 1.35 -2.29 -13.83
C PHE A 55 1.67 -2.26 -15.34
N ASN A 56 2.51 -1.32 -15.82
CA ASN A 56 2.93 -1.29 -17.22
C ASN A 56 4.27 -2.03 -17.47
N LYS A 57 4.87 -2.63 -16.43
CA LYS A 57 6.21 -3.22 -16.47
C LYS A 57 6.24 -4.74 -16.32
N GLY A 58 5.11 -5.36 -16.01
CA GLY A 58 5.03 -6.81 -15.91
C GLY A 58 3.64 -7.30 -15.53
N ARG A 59 3.17 -8.35 -16.22
CA ARG A 59 1.85 -8.96 -15.97
C ARG A 59 1.69 -9.49 -14.55
N VAL A 60 2.79 -9.88 -13.89
CA VAL A 60 2.73 -10.35 -12.50
C VAL A 60 2.14 -9.27 -11.56
N PHE A 61 2.38 -7.99 -11.84
CA PHE A 61 1.87 -6.89 -11.03
C PHE A 61 0.37 -6.64 -11.26
N GLU A 62 -0.21 -7.15 -12.33
CA GLU A 62 -1.65 -7.06 -12.60
C GLU A 62 -2.49 -7.84 -11.59
N ARG A 63 -1.88 -8.81 -10.90
CA ARG A 63 -2.57 -9.64 -9.92
C ARG A 63 -3.20 -8.82 -8.80
N ILE A 64 -2.60 -7.69 -8.42
CA ILE A 64 -3.02 -6.90 -7.25
C ILE A 64 -4.44 -6.35 -7.34
N TYR A 65 -4.93 -6.06 -8.55
CA TYR A 65 -6.30 -5.57 -8.78
C TYR A 65 -7.30 -6.69 -9.08
N GLN A 66 -6.89 -7.95 -8.94
CA GLN A 66 -7.74 -9.13 -9.15
C GLN A 66 -8.06 -9.85 -7.84
N LEU A 67 -7.78 -9.23 -6.69
CA LEU A 67 -7.94 -9.80 -5.36
C LEU A 67 -9.28 -9.39 -4.76
N PRO A 68 -10.33 -10.25 -4.79
CA PRO A 68 -11.69 -9.82 -4.46
C PRO A 68 -11.83 -9.37 -3.01
N ASP A 69 -11.16 -10.06 -2.08
CA ASP A 69 -11.20 -9.73 -0.66
C ASP A 69 -10.55 -8.35 -0.38
N LEU A 70 -9.46 -8.03 -1.07
CA LEU A 70 -8.81 -6.71 -1.00
C LEU A 70 -9.71 -5.62 -1.60
N LEU A 71 -10.23 -5.84 -2.82
CA LEU A 71 -11.11 -4.89 -3.49
C LEU A 71 -12.38 -4.62 -2.69
N ARG A 72 -12.91 -5.63 -2.01
CA ARG A 72 -14.07 -5.49 -1.12
C ARG A 72 -13.78 -4.51 0.02
N LEU A 73 -12.62 -4.60 0.66
CA LEU A 73 -12.21 -3.67 1.71
C LEU A 73 -11.97 -2.27 1.16
N ILE A 74 -11.25 -2.14 0.05
CA ILE A 74 -11.00 -0.84 -0.60
C ILE A 74 -12.33 -0.13 -0.91
N ARG A 75 -13.28 -0.83 -1.54
CA ARG A 75 -14.58 -0.27 -1.93
C ARG A 75 -15.50 0.04 -0.74
N TYR A 76 -15.32 -0.63 0.39
CA TYR A 76 -16.03 -0.28 1.62
C TYR A 76 -15.65 1.12 2.12
N PHE A 77 -14.37 1.49 2.03
CA PHE A 77 -13.88 2.78 2.51
C PHE A 77 -13.94 3.89 1.46
N LEU A 78 -13.61 3.58 0.21
CA LEU A 78 -13.46 4.57 -0.87
C LEU A 78 -14.66 4.62 -1.83
N GLY A 79 -15.61 3.70 -1.70
CA GLY A 79 -16.75 3.57 -2.62
C GLY A 79 -16.48 2.65 -3.82
N GLN A 80 -17.53 2.40 -4.62
CA GLN A 80 -17.45 1.46 -5.74
C GLN A 80 -16.54 1.95 -6.88
N ASP A 81 -16.43 3.26 -7.06
CA ASP A 81 -15.63 3.91 -8.11
C ASP A 81 -14.18 4.16 -7.69
N ALA A 82 -13.71 3.50 -6.63
CA ALA A 82 -12.33 3.60 -6.17
C ALA A 82 -11.34 3.27 -7.31
N ALA A 83 -10.45 4.21 -7.59
CA ALA A 83 -9.44 4.11 -8.64
C ALA A 83 -8.04 3.92 -8.05
N LEU A 84 -7.20 3.14 -8.74
CA LEU A 84 -5.79 3.00 -8.41
C LEU A 84 -5.05 4.26 -8.85
N SER A 85 -4.40 4.95 -7.90
CA SER A 85 -3.62 6.17 -8.18
C SER A 85 -2.20 5.86 -8.67
N GLY A 86 -1.61 4.76 -8.23
CA GLY A 86 -0.26 4.34 -8.63
C GLY A 86 0.13 3.00 -8.03
N ALA A 87 1.12 2.35 -8.64
CA ALA A 87 1.73 1.13 -8.11
C ALA A 87 3.25 1.24 -8.23
N ASN A 88 3.94 1.15 -7.10
CA ASN A 88 5.38 1.37 -7.00
C ASN A 88 6.06 0.16 -6.36
N GLY A 89 7.26 -0.15 -6.85
CA GLY A 89 8.13 -1.18 -6.31
C GLY A 89 9.22 -0.58 -5.45
N SER A 90 9.54 -1.25 -4.34
CA SER A 90 10.62 -0.84 -3.45
C SER A 90 11.51 -2.03 -3.15
N ILE A 91 12.81 -1.85 -3.37
CA ILE A 91 13.86 -2.76 -2.91
C ILE A 91 14.64 -2.03 -1.82
N LYS A 92 14.91 -2.69 -0.70
CA LYS A 92 15.68 -2.13 0.42
C LYS A 92 17.02 -2.86 0.54
N PRO A 93 18.10 -2.33 -0.07
CA PRO A 93 19.42 -2.91 0.09
C PRO A 93 19.90 -2.91 1.55
N PRO A 94 20.82 -3.81 1.92
CA PRO A 94 21.49 -3.75 3.22
C PRO A 94 22.07 -2.37 3.51
N GLY A 95 21.89 -1.87 4.73
CA GLY A 95 22.36 -0.55 5.16
C GLY A 95 21.42 0.62 4.85
N THR A 96 20.29 0.37 4.17
CA THR A 96 19.25 1.40 3.97
C THR A 96 18.75 1.92 5.33
N GLN A 97 18.79 3.23 5.52
CA GLN A 97 18.32 3.87 6.74
C GLN A 97 16.79 3.91 6.79
N ALA A 98 16.23 3.88 8.00
CA ALA A 98 14.81 4.09 8.19
C ALA A 98 14.41 5.51 7.77
N GLY A 99 13.25 5.63 7.11
CA GLY A 99 12.64 6.93 6.89
C GLY A 99 12.17 7.55 8.21
N GLY A 100 12.05 8.89 8.24
CA GLY A 100 11.40 9.59 9.36
C GLY A 100 9.92 9.23 9.47
N LEU A 101 9.31 9.48 10.62
CA LEU A 101 7.86 9.31 10.80
C LEU A 101 7.09 10.24 9.85
N HIS A 102 6.18 9.69 9.07
CA HIS A 102 5.36 10.41 8.09
C HIS A 102 4.07 9.65 7.80
N ALA A 103 3.19 10.25 7.00
CA ALA A 103 2.19 9.51 6.26
C ALA A 103 2.13 9.96 4.80
N ASP A 104 1.68 9.04 3.96
CA ASP A 104 1.73 9.11 2.50
C ASP A 104 0.62 9.98 1.87
N GLY A 105 -0.03 10.85 2.66
CA GLY A 105 -1.03 11.81 2.20
C GLY A 105 -0.59 13.23 2.50
N SER A 106 -0.24 14.01 1.48
CA SER A 106 0.11 15.44 1.64
C SER A 106 -1.12 16.34 1.81
N SER A 107 -2.25 15.97 1.19
CA SER A 107 -3.47 16.79 1.12
C SER A 107 -4.61 16.29 2.00
N THR A 108 -4.49 15.12 2.62
CA THR A 108 -5.57 14.47 3.38
C THR A 108 -5.01 13.80 4.62
N GLY A 109 -5.79 13.76 5.72
CA GLY A 109 -5.38 13.16 6.99
C GLY A 109 -4.84 14.15 8.03
N HIS A 110 -3.77 13.79 8.73
CA HIS A 110 -3.15 14.57 9.83
C HIS A 110 -2.20 15.67 9.34
N ASN A 111 -1.82 15.62 8.06
CA ASN A 111 -1.14 16.73 7.40
C ASN A 111 -2.15 17.84 7.15
N ARG A 112 -1.93 18.99 7.79
CA ARG A 112 -2.81 20.16 7.89
C ARG A 112 -3.06 20.89 6.57
N ALA A 113 -2.96 20.20 5.44
CA ALA A 113 -3.29 20.76 4.14
C ALA A 113 -4.81 20.95 4.06
N LEU A 114 -5.21 22.19 3.87
CA LEU A 114 -6.57 22.59 3.56
C LEU A 114 -6.59 22.86 2.06
N ALA A 115 -7.44 22.18 1.29
CA ALA A 115 -7.67 22.62 -0.07
C ALA A 115 -8.52 23.90 -0.02
N GLU A 116 -8.32 24.81 -0.98
CA GLU A 116 -9.18 26.01 -1.11
C GLU A 116 -10.67 25.62 -1.23
N ALA A 117 -10.93 24.49 -1.91
CA ALA A 117 -12.26 23.89 -2.03
C ALA A 117 -12.89 23.48 -0.69
N ASP A 118 -12.10 23.34 0.37
CA ASP A 118 -12.59 22.94 1.68
C ASP A 118 -13.02 24.13 2.56
N ASP A 119 -12.89 25.37 2.10
CA ASP A 119 -13.23 26.61 2.84
C ASP A 119 -12.60 26.64 4.25
N GLY A 120 -11.34 26.21 4.32
CA GLY A 120 -10.60 26.11 5.57
C GLY A 120 -11.08 25.01 6.54
N ARG A 121 -12.00 24.13 6.12
CA ARG A 121 -12.49 23.00 6.92
C ARG A 121 -11.65 21.75 6.65
N ARG A 122 -11.34 21.01 7.71
CA ARG A 122 -10.61 19.75 7.58
C ARG A 122 -11.59 18.64 7.19
N ILE A 123 -11.37 17.99 6.05
CA ILE A 123 -12.10 16.76 5.71
C ILE A 123 -11.51 15.60 6.52
N THR A 124 -12.14 15.28 7.65
CA THR A 124 -11.81 14.10 8.47
C THR A 124 -12.93 13.06 8.47
N SER A 125 -14.04 13.33 7.79
CA SER A 125 -15.24 12.52 7.91
C SER A 125 -15.17 11.20 7.15
N HIS A 126 -14.31 11.10 6.12
CA HIS A 126 -14.21 9.92 5.25
C HIS A 126 -12.76 9.66 4.83
N VAL A 127 -12.46 8.40 4.53
CA VAL A 127 -11.16 7.97 4.00
C VAL A 127 -11.07 8.40 2.54
N LEU A 128 -9.99 9.10 2.17
CA LEU A 128 -9.79 9.62 0.82
C LEU A 128 -8.76 8.81 0.01
N GLY A 129 -8.00 7.95 0.68
CA GLY A 129 -7.03 7.05 0.05
C GLY A 129 -6.64 5.92 0.98
N LEU A 130 -6.27 4.79 0.39
CA LEU A 130 -5.72 3.63 1.09
C LEU A 130 -4.46 3.18 0.39
N ASN A 131 -3.36 3.10 1.13
CA ASN A 131 -2.14 2.45 0.65
C ASN A 131 -2.18 0.96 0.98
N VAL A 132 -1.77 0.16 0.00
CA VAL A 132 -1.65 -1.30 0.13
C VAL A 132 -0.19 -1.67 -0.11
N ILE A 133 0.43 -2.30 0.88
CA ILE A 133 1.79 -2.83 0.78
C ILE A 133 1.70 -4.35 0.62
N PHE A 134 2.22 -4.86 -0.49
CA PHE A 134 2.37 -6.29 -0.70
C PHE A 134 3.75 -6.74 -0.23
N CYS A 135 3.79 -7.55 0.82
CA CYS A 135 5.01 -8.21 1.29
C CYS A 135 5.34 -9.39 0.37
N ILE A 136 6.01 -9.11 -0.75
CA ILE A 136 6.44 -10.15 -1.71
C ILE A 136 7.70 -10.90 -1.25
N SER A 137 8.35 -10.41 -0.20
CA SER A 137 9.37 -11.09 0.60
C SER A 137 8.97 -11.05 2.07
N ASP A 138 9.65 -11.83 2.90
CA ASP A 138 9.45 -11.75 4.35
C ASP A 138 9.77 -10.35 4.86
N PHE A 139 8.86 -9.78 5.66
CA PHE A 139 9.07 -8.53 6.37
C PHE A 139 9.40 -8.86 7.82
N THR A 140 10.62 -8.54 8.24
CA THR A 140 11.14 -8.84 9.57
C THR A 140 11.68 -7.57 10.24
N ARG A 141 11.91 -7.65 11.55
CA ARG A 141 12.50 -6.54 12.32
C ARG A 141 13.89 -6.14 11.85
N SER A 142 14.62 -7.04 11.18
CA SER A 142 16.02 -6.84 10.79
C SER A 142 16.23 -6.51 9.32
N ASN A 143 15.19 -6.59 8.47
CA ASN A 143 15.32 -6.35 7.03
C ASN A 143 14.54 -5.14 6.50
N GLY A 144 14.14 -4.24 7.40
CA GLY A 144 13.51 -2.98 7.02
C GLY A 144 12.00 -3.07 6.77
N ALA A 145 11.31 -3.98 7.45
CA ALA A 145 9.84 -3.98 7.47
C ALA A 145 9.30 -2.61 7.91
N THR A 146 8.21 -2.16 7.27
CA THR A 146 7.56 -0.90 7.61
C THR A 146 7.11 -0.89 9.08
N HIS A 147 7.50 0.14 9.81
CA HIS A 147 6.98 0.40 11.15
C HIS A 147 5.71 1.25 11.03
N LEU A 148 4.64 0.79 11.66
CA LEU A 148 3.36 1.49 11.71
C LEU A 148 3.10 1.98 13.14
N VAL A 149 2.50 3.17 13.26
CA VAL A 149 1.99 3.71 14.52
C VAL A 149 0.47 3.53 14.50
N PRO A 150 -0.10 2.63 15.30
CA PRO A 150 -1.55 2.44 15.36
C PRO A 150 -2.27 3.64 16.01
N GLY A 151 -3.49 3.91 15.55
CA GLY A 151 -4.39 4.98 16.06
C GLY A 151 -4.50 6.19 15.15
#